data_AF-Q52R04-F1
#
_entry.id   AF-Q52R04-F1
#
_cell.length_a   1.000
_cell.length_b   1.000
_cell.length_c   1.000
_cell.angle_alpha   90.00
_cell.angle_beta   90.00
_cell.angle_gamma   90.00
#
_symmetry.space_group_name_H-M   'P 1'
#
loop_
_entity.id
_entity.type
_entity.pdbx_description
1 polymer ?
#
loop_
_entity_poly.entity_id
_entity_poly.type
_entity_poly.pdbx_seq_one_letter_code
_entity_poly.pdbx_strand_id
1 'polypeptide(L)'
;MDFNGTGATAIIDSEVNITGNIINSVAGGTQNLNFVGDNTVTGSVGGNATGSNPIYALNIQGNNNTLVDLQGDVTVENFNFTSDGMADVGGTLTAISGVNFNNQKGTLIFDGTGGSYVFSSPVISQSAGVITVATNLTVTDPSIADIGVTQIGSTTLPGALTYKINQPNLTLLANGSELTFAQTKSSLTFAAPTQQTIAFSGSIDGFTDGTSNMVLNGTQPLTIKGTTNDKTIGATNKLNNLNVIGNVTASGGANLINIGGFKSLTIAGNSNLTDQGVTSANIASIIIGDSSGASGYILTPTANFNLASDGLKFGNTGSLLTIQSNGDVTANLNGDLDPGISGGGAISLNSTGGTLTITNANNLGIAGSGNLLNTMEFKGTGNITVNPTINTANPITTLLNDTRKCQY
;
A
#
# COMPACT_ATOMS: atom_id res chain seq x y z
N MET A 1 20.46 14.86 31.52
CA MET A 1 20.60 13.81 32.56
C MET A 1 21.58 12.77 32.06
N ASP A 2 22.45 12.22 32.91
CA ASP A 2 23.39 11.15 32.52
C ASP A 2 23.44 10.06 33.60
N PHE A 3 23.19 8.81 33.20
CA PHE A 3 23.25 7.64 34.08
C PHE A 3 24.66 7.08 34.27
N ASN A 4 25.62 7.42 33.39
CA ASN A 4 27.04 7.10 33.53
C ASN A 4 27.35 5.65 33.96
N GLY A 5 26.74 4.66 33.29
CA GLY A 5 26.93 3.23 33.52
C GLY A 5 26.30 2.67 34.81
N THR A 6 25.59 3.51 35.57
CA THR A 6 25.03 3.14 36.87
C THR A 6 23.60 2.63 36.70
N GLY A 7 23.25 1.52 37.38
CA GLY A 7 21.86 1.09 37.47
C GLY A 7 21.06 2.04 38.35
N ALA A 8 19.98 2.61 37.82
CA ALA A 8 19.14 3.56 38.53
C ALA A 8 17.72 3.56 37.96
N THR A 9 16.77 4.03 38.76
CA THR A 9 15.41 4.33 38.29
C THR A 9 15.18 5.83 38.40
N ALA A 10 14.85 6.47 37.29
CA ALA A 10 14.41 7.86 37.24
C ALA A 10 12.92 7.88 36.94
N ILE A 11 12.15 8.60 37.76
CA ILE A 11 10.73 8.85 37.52
C ILE A 11 10.61 10.33 37.19
N ILE A 12 10.06 10.61 36.01
CA ILE A 12 9.78 11.95 35.54
C ILE A 12 8.28 12.15 35.71
N ASP A 13 7.93 12.98 36.70
CA ASP A 13 6.54 13.33 37.00
C ASP A 13 5.89 14.07 35.82
N SER A 14 4.57 14.09 35.79
CA SER A 14 3.79 14.77 34.75
C SER A 14 4.14 16.25 34.64
N GLU A 15 4.03 16.82 33.44
CA GLU A 15 4.26 18.25 33.15
C GLU A 15 5.72 18.71 33.32
N VAL A 16 6.66 17.78 33.51
CA VAL A 16 8.09 18.08 33.58
C VAL A 16 8.69 18.19 32.17
N ASN A 17 9.37 19.31 31.92
CA ASN A 17 10.13 19.57 30.71
C ASN A 17 11.63 19.38 30.96
N ILE A 18 12.27 18.54 30.16
CA ILE A 18 13.70 18.27 30.20
C ILE A 18 14.35 18.91 28.97
N THR A 19 15.10 19.99 29.20
CA THR A 19 15.88 20.62 28.16
C THR A 19 17.22 19.90 28.00
N GLY A 20 17.46 19.34 26.81
CA GLY A 20 18.70 18.62 26.49
C GLY A 20 18.60 17.10 26.67
N ASN A 21 19.75 16.42 26.55
CA ASN A 21 19.77 14.96 26.39
C ASN A 21 19.60 14.21 27.73
N ILE A 22 19.02 13.01 27.65
CA ILE A 22 19.04 11.99 28.70
C ILE A 22 19.88 10.83 28.19
N ILE A 23 21.08 10.59 28.74
CA ILE A 23 22.05 9.65 28.15
C ILE A 23 22.56 8.64 29.17
N ASN A 24 23.21 7.60 28.66
CA ASN A 24 24.09 6.73 29.42
C ASN A 24 25.50 6.78 28.83
N SER A 25 26.32 7.71 29.32
CA SER A 25 27.64 7.98 28.72
C SER A 25 28.64 6.82 28.84
N VAL A 26 28.44 5.90 29.79
CA VAL A 26 29.30 4.73 30.04
C VAL A 26 28.47 3.44 29.98
N ALA A 27 29.05 2.37 29.41
CA ALA A 27 28.37 1.10 29.26
C ALA A 27 28.07 0.43 30.61
N GLY A 28 26.93 -0.26 30.69
CA GLY A 28 26.52 -1.04 31.86
C GLY A 28 25.40 -0.41 32.68
N GLY A 29 25.01 -1.13 33.73
CA GLY A 29 23.88 -0.78 34.61
C GLY A 29 22.51 -1.09 33.99
N THR A 30 21.49 -1.14 34.85
CA THR A 30 20.08 -1.28 34.45
C THR A 30 19.38 0.04 34.74
N GLN A 31 19.26 0.89 33.73
CA GLN A 31 18.58 2.18 33.85
C GLN A 31 17.11 2.06 33.47
N ASN A 32 16.21 2.39 34.40
CA ASN A 32 14.79 2.49 34.13
C ASN A 32 14.39 3.97 34.13
N LEU A 33 13.93 4.47 32.99
CA LEU A 33 13.41 5.82 32.83
C LEU A 33 11.89 5.73 32.69
N ASN A 34 11.17 6.27 33.65
CA ASN A 34 9.70 6.22 33.71
C ASN A 34 9.13 7.61 33.49
N PHE A 35 8.33 7.79 32.45
CA PHE A 35 7.57 9.02 32.20
C PHE A 35 6.12 8.82 32.59
N VAL A 36 5.62 9.63 33.53
CA VAL A 36 4.30 9.47 34.14
C VAL A 36 3.19 10.17 33.32
N GLY A 37 3.54 11.06 32.38
CA GLY A 37 2.59 11.73 31.49
C GLY A 37 3.07 13.14 31.11
N ASP A 38 2.45 13.80 30.13
CA ASP A 38 2.67 15.21 29.74
C ASP A 38 4.11 15.72 29.90
N ASN A 39 5.06 14.98 29.33
CA ASN A 39 6.48 15.29 29.43
C ASN A 39 7.01 15.76 28.08
N THR A 40 7.97 16.67 28.10
CA THR A 40 8.74 17.02 26.89
C THR A 40 10.22 16.83 27.15
N VAL A 41 10.89 16.13 26.24
CA VAL A 41 12.35 16.04 26.19
C VAL A 41 12.83 16.65 24.88
N THR A 42 13.55 17.77 24.95
CA THR A 42 13.98 18.48 23.73
C THR A 42 15.26 17.90 23.12
N GLY A 43 16.01 17.09 23.88
CA GLY A 43 17.20 16.40 23.41
C GLY A 43 16.97 14.91 23.15
N SER A 44 18.04 14.21 22.77
CA SER A 44 18.01 12.77 22.54
C SER A 44 17.89 11.98 23.85
N VAL A 45 17.28 10.79 23.78
CA VAL A 45 17.16 9.84 24.89
C VAL A 45 17.93 8.56 24.57
N GLY A 46 18.90 8.20 25.40
CA GLY A 46 19.72 7.00 25.30
C GLY A 46 20.72 6.98 24.12
N GLY A 47 20.89 8.11 23.43
CA GLY A 47 21.88 8.29 22.35
C GLY A 47 22.56 9.68 22.33
N ASN A 48 23.81 9.72 21.88
CA ASN A 48 24.58 10.88 21.41
C ASN A 48 25.36 10.47 20.13
N ALA A 49 25.73 11.46 19.32
CA ALA A 49 26.37 11.36 18.00
C ALA A 49 27.70 10.59 17.90
N THR A 50 28.28 10.08 19.00
CA THR A 50 29.64 9.50 19.04
C THR A 50 29.72 8.06 19.57
N GLY A 51 28.64 7.28 19.48
CA GLY A 51 28.58 5.90 19.96
C GLY A 51 28.01 5.84 21.37
N SER A 52 26.85 5.21 21.51
CA SER A 52 26.03 5.33 22.72
C SER A 52 25.71 3.99 23.33
N ASN A 53 25.65 3.98 24.66
CA ASN A 53 25.09 2.88 25.42
C ASN A 53 23.58 3.15 25.55
N PRO A 54 22.71 2.25 25.09
CA PRO A 54 21.28 2.43 25.20
C PRO A 54 20.86 2.54 26.67
N ILE A 55 19.83 3.33 26.95
CA ILE A 55 19.12 3.23 28.24
C ILE A 55 18.38 1.89 28.25
N TYR A 56 18.49 1.13 29.35
CA TYR A 56 17.94 -0.23 29.40
C TYR A 56 16.41 -0.30 29.23
N ALA A 57 15.65 0.57 29.90
CA ALA A 57 14.21 0.62 29.73
C ALA A 57 13.70 2.07 29.78
N LEU A 58 12.89 2.42 28.79
CA LEU A 58 12.06 3.62 28.80
C LEU A 58 10.59 3.17 28.91
N ASN A 59 9.91 3.62 29.95
CA ASN A 59 8.54 3.22 30.26
C ASN A 59 7.60 4.43 30.17
N ILE A 60 6.54 4.29 29.38
CA ILE A 60 5.43 5.22 29.29
C ILE A 60 4.34 4.75 30.25
N GLN A 61 4.10 5.52 31.32
CA GLN A 61 3.20 5.18 32.43
C GLN A 61 1.91 6.01 32.47
N GLY A 62 1.83 7.05 31.65
CA GLY A 62 0.65 7.92 31.57
C GLY A 62 -0.61 7.23 31.04
N ASN A 63 -1.70 7.98 30.95
CA ASN A 63 -2.94 7.52 30.34
C ASN A 63 -3.11 8.04 28.90
N ASN A 64 -4.15 7.58 28.22
CA ASN A 64 -4.46 7.96 26.84
C ASN A 64 -4.76 9.44 26.58
N ASN A 65 -4.73 10.31 27.60
CA ASN A 65 -4.80 11.76 27.46
C ASN A 65 -3.45 12.44 27.73
N THR A 66 -2.43 11.70 28.14
CA THR A 66 -1.12 12.23 28.48
C THR A 66 -0.08 11.88 27.42
N LEU A 67 0.71 12.88 27.03
CA LEU A 67 1.68 12.77 25.95
C LEU A 67 3.12 12.87 26.48
N VAL A 68 3.96 11.91 26.12
CA VAL A 68 5.42 12.03 26.27
C VAL A 68 6.01 12.41 24.92
N ASP A 69 6.38 13.68 24.77
CA ASP A 69 7.00 14.25 23.57
C ASP A 69 8.53 14.09 23.62
N LEU A 70 9.05 13.18 22.79
CA LEU A 70 10.48 12.88 22.65
C LEU A 70 10.98 13.48 21.34
N GLN A 71 11.41 14.74 21.37
CA GLN A 71 11.72 15.51 20.15
C GLN A 71 13.04 15.07 19.47
N GLY A 72 14.00 14.57 20.26
CA GLY A 72 15.27 14.05 19.76
C GLY A 72 15.24 12.56 19.40
N ASP A 73 16.37 12.03 18.91
CA ASP A 73 16.53 10.59 18.68
C ASP A 73 16.38 9.80 19.99
N VAL A 74 15.76 8.62 19.91
CA VAL A 74 15.54 7.71 21.03
C VAL A 74 16.25 6.38 20.76
N THR A 75 17.25 6.04 21.56
CA THR A 75 17.99 4.77 21.49
C THR A 75 17.94 4.07 22.83
N VAL A 76 17.14 3.00 22.92
CA VAL A 76 16.91 2.26 24.16
C VAL A 76 17.00 0.77 23.91
N GLU A 77 17.22 -0.01 24.96
CA GLU A 77 17.15 -1.46 24.85
C GLU A 77 15.67 -1.86 24.77
N ASN A 78 14.82 -1.39 25.69
CA ASN A 78 13.38 -1.64 25.71
C ASN A 78 12.58 -0.32 25.73
N PHE A 79 11.59 -0.21 24.84
CA PHE A 79 10.59 0.86 24.90
C PHE A 79 9.25 0.25 25.29
N ASN A 80 8.73 0.58 26.46
CA ASN A 80 7.56 -0.08 27.02
C ASN A 80 6.40 0.89 27.21
N PHE A 81 5.21 0.50 26.77
CA PHE A 81 3.97 1.04 27.30
C PHE A 81 3.56 0.20 28.50
N THR A 82 3.48 0.83 29.67
CA THR A 82 3.05 0.17 30.91
C THR A 82 1.63 0.53 31.31
N SER A 83 1.03 1.47 30.57
CA SER A 83 -0.34 1.94 30.63
C SER A 83 -0.78 2.34 29.20
N ASP A 84 -1.97 2.91 29.01
CA ASP A 84 -2.51 3.35 27.71
C ASP A 84 -2.02 4.74 27.25
N GLY A 85 -0.87 5.19 27.78
CA GLY A 85 -0.24 6.47 27.47
C GLY A 85 0.20 6.64 26.02
N MET A 86 0.51 7.88 25.66
CA MET A 86 0.95 8.28 24.33
C MET A 86 2.43 8.69 24.37
N ALA A 87 3.19 8.29 23.35
CA ALA A 87 4.55 8.77 23.13
C ALA A 87 4.67 9.28 21.69
N ASP A 88 5.13 10.53 21.55
CA ASP A 88 5.53 11.10 20.28
C ASP A 88 7.03 11.00 20.11
N VAL A 89 7.47 10.49 18.97
CA VAL A 89 8.89 10.37 18.64
C VAL A 89 9.22 11.27 17.46
N GLY A 90 9.78 12.44 17.79
CA GLY A 90 10.22 13.45 16.84
C GLY A 90 11.56 13.10 16.16
N GLY A 91 12.38 12.23 16.75
CA GLY A 91 13.61 11.70 16.15
C GLY A 91 13.55 10.22 15.75
N THR A 92 14.69 9.66 15.36
CA THR A 92 14.79 8.22 15.07
C THR A 92 14.56 7.40 16.34
N LEU A 93 13.61 6.46 16.31
CA LEU A 93 13.40 5.49 17.39
C LEU A 93 14.10 4.16 17.10
N THR A 94 15.07 3.83 17.94
CA THR A 94 15.78 2.54 17.98
C THR A 94 15.56 1.88 19.33
N ALA A 95 14.63 0.93 19.40
CA ALA A 95 14.44 0.04 20.54
C ALA A 95 15.00 -1.35 20.18
N ILE A 96 16.16 -1.70 20.74
CA ILE A 96 16.96 -2.85 20.31
C ILE A 96 16.23 -4.18 20.55
N SER A 97 15.73 -4.37 21.77
CA SER A 97 14.89 -5.51 22.14
C SER A 97 13.42 -5.31 21.72
N GLY A 98 13.02 -4.07 21.43
CA GLY A 98 11.74 -3.75 20.79
C GLY A 98 10.87 -2.76 21.55
N VAL A 99 9.78 -2.37 20.88
CA VAL A 99 8.66 -1.60 21.42
C VAL A 99 7.61 -2.59 21.93
N ASN A 100 7.42 -2.65 23.24
CA ASN A 100 6.48 -3.56 23.86
C ASN A 100 5.26 -2.80 24.39
N PHE A 101 4.10 -3.08 23.82
CA PHE A 101 2.85 -2.49 24.27
C PHE A 101 2.31 -3.15 25.55
N ASN A 102 2.86 -4.28 26.00
CA ASN A 102 2.43 -5.04 27.19
C ASN A 102 0.91 -5.30 27.27
N ASN A 103 0.27 -5.50 26.11
CA ASN A 103 -1.20 -5.61 25.99
C ASN A 103 -1.97 -4.37 26.49
N GLN A 104 -1.29 -3.23 26.56
CA GLN A 104 -1.89 -1.93 26.83
C GLN A 104 -2.29 -1.25 25.51
N LYS A 105 -3.27 -0.36 25.59
CA LYS A 105 -3.72 0.46 24.46
C LYS A 105 -2.84 1.69 24.24
N GLY A 106 -1.53 1.54 24.49
CA GLY A 106 -0.55 2.61 24.31
C GLY A 106 -0.49 3.07 22.86
N THR A 107 -0.17 4.34 22.66
CA THR A 107 -0.08 4.93 21.33
C THR A 107 1.33 5.44 21.06
N LEU A 108 1.95 4.95 19.99
CA LEU A 108 3.20 5.47 19.45
C LEU A 108 2.90 6.37 18.25
N ILE A 109 3.32 7.62 18.33
CA ILE A 109 3.05 8.65 17.31
C ILE A 109 4.35 8.99 16.59
N PHE A 110 4.26 9.12 15.27
CA PHE A 110 5.29 9.68 14.41
C PHE A 110 4.72 10.94 13.77
N ASP A 111 4.97 12.11 14.36
CA ASP A 111 4.30 13.37 14.01
C ASP A 111 5.00 14.26 12.97
N GLY A 112 6.27 13.96 12.63
CA GLY A 112 6.94 14.66 11.55
C GLY A 112 7.77 15.87 11.92
N THR A 113 7.90 16.21 13.21
CA THR A 113 8.78 17.31 13.64
C THR A 113 10.24 17.17 13.16
N GLY A 114 10.70 15.94 12.87
CA GLY A 114 12.04 15.62 12.35
C GLY A 114 12.12 15.17 10.87
N GLY A 115 11.01 15.13 10.12
CA GLY A 115 11.01 14.73 8.70
C GLY A 115 10.60 13.27 8.44
N SER A 116 11.32 12.57 7.55
CA SER A 116 11.01 11.17 7.20
C SER A 116 11.68 10.18 8.16
N TYR A 117 10.94 9.17 8.61
CA TYR A 117 11.40 8.19 9.60
C TYR A 117 11.57 6.80 9.01
N VAL A 118 12.56 6.06 9.52
CA VAL A 118 12.68 4.61 9.34
C VAL A 118 12.50 3.96 10.69
N PHE A 119 11.42 3.18 10.84
CA PHE A 119 11.15 2.40 12.04
C PHE A 119 11.50 0.93 11.80
N SER A 120 12.61 0.51 12.40
CA SER A 120 13.19 -0.83 12.27
C SER A 120 13.15 -1.63 13.56
N SER A 121 12.54 -1.08 14.62
CA SER A 121 12.51 -1.75 15.93
C SER A 121 11.46 -2.85 15.93
N PRO A 122 11.73 -4.02 16.53
CA PRO A 122 10.70 -5.04 16.74
C PRO A 122 9.53 -4.50 17.56
N VAL A 123 8.33 -5.02 17.33
CA VAL A 123 7.13 -4.73 18.11
C VAL A 123 6.68 -5.99 18.85
N ILE A 124 6.39 -5.86 20.14
CA ILE A 124 6.03 -6.95 21.05
C ILE A 124 4.65 -6.66 21.66
N SER A 125 3.87 -7.73 21.96
CA SER A 125 2.52 -7.65 22.53
C SER A 125 1.58 -6.75 21.71
N GLN A 126 1.58 -6.99 20.40
CA GLN A 126 1.25 -6.01 19.37
C GLN A 126 -0.25 -5.72 19.27
N SER A 127 -1.11 -6.66 19.64
CA SER A 127 -2.55 -6.64 19.31
C SER A 127 -3.37 -5.54 19.99
N ALA A 128 -2.87 -4.91 21.04
CA ALA A 128 -3.53 -3.76 21.70
C ALA A 128 -2.90 -2.41 21.33
N GLY A 129 -1.70 -2.41 20.74
CA GLY A 129 -0.95 -1.19 20.46
C GLY A 129 -1.53 -0.38 19.30
N VAL A 130 -1.33 0.92 19.37
CA VAL A 130 -1.72 1.88 18.32
C VAL A 130 -0.48 2.56 17.78
N ILE A 131 -0.37 2.64 16.45
CA ILE A 131 0.63 3.45 15.76
C ILE A 131 -0.07 4.51 14.94
N THR A 132 0.24 5.78 15.20
CA THR A 132 -0.25 6.92 14.43
C THR A 132 0.88 7.49 13.58
N VAL A 133 0.63 7.59 12.27
CA VAL A 133 1.59 8.04 11.26
C VAL A 133 1.15 9.38 10.71
N ALA A 134 1.58 10.49 11.31
CA ALA A 134 1.27 11.85 10.85
C ALA A 134 2.43 12.48 10.05
N THR A 135 3.31 11.63 9.52
CA THR A 135 4.50 11.97 8.74
C THR A 135 4.78 10.91 7.66
N ASN A 136 5.94 10.98 7.00
CA ASN A 136 6.49 9.91 6.18
C ASN A 136 7.19 8.86 7.07
N LEU A 137 6.58 7.69 7.23
CA LEU A 137 7.14 6.57 7.99
C LEU A 137 7.43 5.39 7.08
N THR A 138 8.66 4.86 7.12
CA THR A 138 9.01 3.57 6.52
C THR A 138 9.22 2.54 7.61
N VAL A 139 8.44 1.45 7.60
CA VAL A 139 8.62 0.34 8.52
C VAL A 139 9.36 -0.81 7.83
N THR A 140 10.34 -1.40 8.51
CA THR A 140 11.20 -2.45 7.92
C THR A 140 11.18 -3.76 8.70
N ASP A 141 10.80 -3.74 9.97
CA ASP A 141 10.69 -4.95 10.78
C ASP A 141 9.33 -5.63 10.56
N PRO A 142 9.28 -6.96 10.31
CA PRO A 142 8.04 -7.66 10.03
C PRO A 142 7.07 -7.75 11.22
N SER A 143 7.56 -7.63 12.45
CA SER A 143 6.72 -7.66 13.64
C SER A 143 5.78 -6.46 13.76
N ILE A 144 5.86 -5.47 12.86
CA ILE A 144 4.82 -4.44 12.76
C ILE A 144 3.46 -5.01 12.29
N ALA A 145 3.46 -6.19 11.68
CA ALA A 145 2.31 -6.73 10.94
C ALA A 145 1.09 -7.08 11.81
N ASP A 146 1.29 -7.44 13.08
CA ASP A 146 0.21 -7.78 14.01
C ASP A 146 -0.08 -6.65 15.02
N ILE A 147 0.36 -5.40 14.74
CA ILE A 147 -0.04 -4.23 15.53
C ILE A 147 -1.56 -4.09 15.52
N GLY A 148 -2.16 -3.80 16.68
CA GLY A 148 -3.61 -3.70 16.83
C GLY A 148 -4.23 -2.66 15.90
N VAL A 149 -3.73 -1.43 15.91
CA VAL A 149 -4.21 -0.37 15.02
C VAL A 149 -3.05 0.37 14.40
N THR A 150 -3.07 0.51 13.08
CA THR A 150 -2.27 1.48 12.34
C THR A 150 -3.17 2.57 11.79
N GLN A 151 -2.91 3.81 12.18
CA GLN A 151 -3.63 4.99 11.71
C GLN A 151 -2.69 5.84 10.84
N ILE A 152 -3.06 6.05 9.57
CA ILE A 152 -2.30 6.86 8.62
C ILE A 152 -2.94 8.25 8.53
N GLY A 153 -2.16 9.25 8.87
CA GLY A 153 -2.58 10.62 9.13
C GLY A 153 -3.04 10.83 10.58
N SER A 154 -3.26 12.09 10.92
CA SER A 154 -3.92 12.54 12.15
C SER A 154 -5.07 13.49 11.81
N THR A 155 -5.80 13.93 12.82
CA THR A 155 -6.90 14.91 12.66
C THR A 155 -6.48 16.18 11.92
N THR A 156 -5.20 16.54 11.91
CA THR A 156 -4.68 17.78 11.32
C THR A 156 -3.64 17.58 10.22
N LEU A 157 -3.00 16.41 10.13
CA LEU A 157 -1.87 16.19 9.21
C LEU A 157 -2.04 14.91 8.38
N PRO A 158 -1.80 14.95 7.06
CA PRO A 158 -1.75 13.74 6.25
C PRO A 158 -0.50 12.92 6.57
N GLY A 159 -0.65 11.59 6.53
CA GLY A 159 0.45 10.65 6.75
C GLY A 159 0.84 9.88 5.50
N ALA A 160 2.06 9.38 5.45
CA ALA A 160 2.51 8.44 4.42
C ALA A 160 3.22 7.25 5.06
N LEU A 161 2.59 6.08 5.02
CA LEU A 161 3.17 4.85 5.53
C LEU A 161 3.74 4.00 4.39
N THR A 162 4.98 3.57 4.52
CA THR A 162 5.63 2.62 3.62
C THR A 162 6.02 1.35 4.37
N TYR A 163 5.42 0.22 4.03
CA TYR A 163 5.92 -1.09 4.42
C TYR A 163 7.04 -1.50 3.45
N LYS A 164 8.27 -1.59 3.95
CA LYS A 164 9.47 -2.05 3.21
C LYS A 164 10.15 -3.18 3.97
N ILE A 165 9.39 -4.25 4.17
CA ILE A 165 9.77 -5.37 5.04
C ILE A 165 10.45 -6.45 4.20
N ASN A 166 11.62 -6.91 4.63
CA ASN A 166 12.32 -8.02 3.99
C ASN A 166 11.85 -9.38 4.53
N GLN A 167 10.57 -9.70 4.30
CA GLN A 167 9.99 -10.99 4.65
C GLN A 167 9.22 -11.54 3.44
N PRO A 168 9.62 -12.71 2.88
CA PRO A 168 9.01 -13.24 1.66
C PRO A 168 7.50 -13.46 1.75
N ASN A 169 6.99 -13.80 2.93
CA ASN A 169 5.56 -13.99 3.19
C ASN A 169 5.14 -13.17 4.41
N LEU A 170 4.49 -12.04 4.17
CA LEU A 170 3.96 -11.17 5.22
C LEU A 170 2.45 -11.34 5.28
N THR A 171 1.89 -11.54 6.47
CA THR A 171 0.44 -11.47 6.69
C THR A 171 0.15 -10.22 7.48
N LEU A 172 -0.69 -9.33 6.95
CA LEU A 172 -1.11 -8.10 7.61
C LEU A 172 -2.54 -8.22 8.10
N LEU A 173 -2.89 -7.39 9.08
CA LEU A 173 -4.26 -7.24 9.60
C LEU A 173 -4.82 -8.53 10.21
N ALA A 174 -3.94 -9.39 10.74
CA ALA A 174 -4.33 -10.61 11.43
C ALA A 174 -4.97 -10.29 12.80
N ASN A 175 -5.68 -11.24 13.40
CA ASN A 175 -6.18 -11.14 14.78
C ASN A 175 -7.05 -9.91 15.10
N GLY A 176 -7.75 -9.35 14.10
CA GLY A 176 -8.59 -8.16 14.27
C GLY A 176 -7.81 -6.84 14.19
N SER A 177 -6.55 -6.87 13.79
CA SER A 177 -5.76 -5.67 13.51
C SER A 177 -6.35 -4.82 12.39
N GLU A 178 -6.27 -3.50 12.55
CA GLU A 178 -6.87 -2.53 11.64
C GLU A 178 -5.82 -1.61 11.03
N LEU A 179 -6.02 -1.22 9.77
CA LEU A 179 -5.30 -0.13 9.12
C LEU A 179 -6.31 0.86 8.59
N THR A 180 -6.22 2.10 9.07
CA THR A 180 -7.17 3.16 8.74
C THR A 180 -6.46 4.40 8.22
N PHE A 181 -7.13 5.14 7.34
CA PHE A 181 -6.73 6.51 7.02
C PHE A 181 -7.53 7.44 7.92
N ALA A 182 -6.86 8.33 8.66
CA ALA A 182 -7.49 9.32 9.52
C ALA A 182 -7.51 10.74 8.93
N GLN A 183 -6.90 10.91 7.75
CA GLN A 183 -6.84 12.20 7.07
C GLN A 183 -6.88 12.06 5.55
N THR A 184 -7.46 13.07 4.92
CA THR A 184 -7.43 13.30 3.48
C THR A 184 -6.00 13.28 2.94
N LYS A 185 -5.81 12.85 1.69
CA LYS A 185 -4.50 12.78 0.99
C LYS A 185 -3.43 11.88 1.62
N SER A 186 -3.73 11.21 2.73
CA SER A 186 -2.82 10.22 3.32
C SER A 186 -2.55 9.06 2.36
N SER A 187 -1.40 8.40 2.51
CA SER A 187 -0.93 7.40 1.56
C SER A 187 -0.36 6.14 2.20
N LEU A 188 -0.56 5.02 1.52
CA LEU A 188 -0.03 3.72 1.90
C LEU A 188 0.79 3.14 0.75
N THR A 189 2.02 2.73 1.04
CA THR A 189 2.90 2.06 0.08
C THR A 189 3.30 0.69 0.59
N PHE A 190 3.14 -0.33 -0.26
CA PHE A 190 3.76 -1.63 -0.08
C PHE A 190 4.94 -1.75 -1.03
N ALA A 191 6.16 -1.73 -0.49
CA ALA A 191 7.39 -1.83 -1.26
C ALA A 191 8.05 -3.19 -1.02
N ALA A 192 8.35 -3.90 -2.10
CA ALA A 192 9.01 -5.19 -2.07
C ALA A 192 10.54 -5.02 -2.20
N PRO A 193 11.31 -5.05 -1.09
CA PRO A 193 12.78 -5.03 -1.16
C PRO A 193 13.36 -6.35 -1.70
N THR A 194 12.59 -7.42 -1.62
CA THR A 194 12.86 -8.77 -2.15
C THR A 194 11.57 -9.30 -2.77
N GLN A 195 11.62 -10.45 -3.45
CA GLN A 195 10.39 -11.11 -3.89
C GLN A 195 9.49 -11.36 -2.67
N GLN A 196 8.27 -10.82 -2.70
CA GLN A 196 7.41 -10.77 -1.53
C GLN A 196 5.96 -11.07 -1.88
N THR A 197 5.30 -11.79 -0.98
CA THR A 197 3.85 -11.96 -0.93
C THR A 197 3.31 -11.29 0.32
N ILE A 198 2.33 -10.40 0.16
CA ILE A 198 1.57 -9.79 1.25
C ILE A 198 0.15 -10.35 1.22
N ALA A 199 -0.25 -11.01 2.30
CA ALA A 199 -1.59 -11.51 2.52
C ALA A 199 -2.34 -10.60 3.50
N PHE A 200 -3.56 -10.20 3.15
CA PHE A 200 -4.41 -9.36 3.99
C PHE A 200 -5.47 -10.22 4.68
N SER A 201 -5.48 -10.19 6.02
CA SER A 201 -6.53 -10.83 6.83
C SER A 201 -7.71 -9.91 7.14
N GLY A 202 -7.61 -8.64 6.77
CA GLY A 202 -8.65 -7.62 6.89
C GLY A 202 -8.78 -6.82 5.58
N SER A 203 -9.86 -6.06 5.45
CA SER A 203 -10.06 -5.12 4.33
C SER A 203 -9.41 -3.78 4.63
N ILE A 204 -9.06 -3.03 3.59
CA ILE A 204 -8.51 -1.67 3.70
C ILE A 204 -9.48 -0.72 3.01
N ASP A 205 -10.00 0.26 3.73
CA ASP A 205 -10.86 1.30 3.15
C ASP A 205 -10.14 2.66 3.16
N GLY A 206 -10.51 3.54 2.23
CA GLY A 206 -9.99 4.92 2.20
C GLY A 206 -10.61 5.81 3.28
N PHE A 207 -10.13 7.05 3.36
CA PHE A 207 -10.82 8.09 4.12
C PHE A 207 -12.19 8.40 3.49
N THR A 208 -13.12 8.95 4.27
CA THR A 208 -14.54 9.13 3.88
C THR A 208 -14.75 10.03 2.67
N ASP A 209 -13.82 10.92 2.34
CA ASP A 209 -13.86 11.77 1.14
C ASP A 209 -13.24 11.12 -0.12
N GLY A 210 -12.63 9.94 0.06
CA GLY A 210 -11.94 9.16 -0.95
C GLY A 210 -10.75 9.86 -1.59
N THR A 211 -9.94 10.59 -0.82
CA THR A 211 -8.70 11.23 -1.29
C THR A 211 -7.42 10.45 -0.95
N SER A 212 -7.52 9.36 -0.18
CA SER A 212 -6.40 8.50 0.19
C SER A 212 -5.80 7.77 -1.02
N ASN A 213 -4.48 7.57 -1.03
CA ASN A 213 -3.78 6.93 -2.15
C ASN A 213 -3.08 5.63 -1.73
N MET A 214 -2.93 4.70 -2.66
CA MET A 214 -2.15 3.48 -2.46
C MET A 214 -1.12 3.28 -3.56
N VAL A 215 0.06 2.79 -3.18
CA VAL A 215 1.14 2.41 -4.10
C VAL A 215 1.53 0.94 -3.86
N LEU A 216 1.55 0.15 -4.92
CA LEU A 216 2.13 -1.19 -4.95
C LEU A 216 3.45 -1.12 -5.70
N ASN A 217 4.56 -1.23 -4.99
CA ASN A 217 5.90 -1.13 -5.54
C ASN A 217 6.56 -2.50 -5.56
N GLY A 218 6.38 -3.18 -6.69
CA GLY A 218 7.01 -4.44 -7.07
C GLY A 218 8.33 -4.28 -7.82
N THR A 219 9.20 -3.34 -7.44
CA THR A 219 10.58 -3.26 -7.98
C THR A 219 11.29 -4.61 -7.89
N GLN A 220 11.04 -5.35 -6.79
CA GLN A 220 11.13 -6.82 -6.78
C GLN A 220 9.72 -7.40 -6.85
N PRO A 221 9.50 -8.60 -7.43
CA PRO A 221 8.15 -9.13 -7.64
C PRO A 221 7.30 -9.10 -6.37
N LEU A 222 6.17 -8.39 -6.42
CA LEU A 222 5.23 -8.23 -5.32
C LEU A 222 3.92 -8.96 -5.66
N THR A 223 3.49 -9.85 -4.78
CA THR A 223 2.17 -10.47 -4.83
C THR A 223 1.32 -9.94 -3.69
N ILE A 224 0.09 -9.51 -3.98
CA ILE A 224 -0.93 -9.18 -2.98
C ILE A 224 -2.11 -10.15 -3.08
N LYS A 225 -2.66 -10.56 -1.93
CA LYS A 225 -3.80 -11.48 -1.84
C LYS A 225 -4.59 -11.31 -0.56
N GLY A 226 -5.85 -11.76 -0.53
CA GLY A 226 -6.56 -11.95 0.73
C GLY A 226 -6.06 -13.19 1.46
N THR A 227 -6.46 -13.38 2.72
CA THR A 227 -6.44 -14.70 3.38
C THR A 227 -7.74 -15.48 3.18
N THR A 228 -8.78 -14.80 2.71
CA THR A 228 -10.09 -15.31 2.31
C THR A 228 -10.61 -14.47 1.13
N ASN A 229 -11.65 -14.94 0.44
CA ASN A 229 -12.18 -14.31 -0.78
C ASN A 229 -13.02 -13.04 -0.57
N ASP A 230 -13.35 -12.72 0.67
CA ASP A 230 -14.17 -11.55 1.05
C ASP A 230 -13.33 -10.30 1.35
N LYS A 231 -12.01 -10.35 1.17
CA LYS A 231 -11.12 -9.23 1.48
C LYS A 231 -11.05 -8.23 0.34
N THR A 232 -11.19 -6.96 0.68
CA THR A 232 -11.39 -5.88 -0.29
C THR A 232 -10.51 -4.68 0.01
N ILE A 233 -10.18 -3.92 -1.03
CA ILE A 233 -9.62 -2.58 -0.91
C ILE A 233 -10.64 -1.57 -1.43
N GLY A 234 -11.06 -0.65 -0.57
CA GLY A 234 -11.96 0.47 -0.85
C GLY A 234 -13.42 0.09 -1.08
N ALA A 235 -13.92 -0.92 -0.37
CA ALA A 235 -15.31 -1.37 -0.49
C ALA A 235 -16.30 -0.41 0.20
N THR A 236 -15.97 0.06 1.40
CA THR A 236 -16.81 1.02 2.14
C THR A 236 -16.53 2.45 1.65
N ASN A 237 -15.27 2.84 1.70
CA ASN A 237 -14.80 4.15 1.26
C ASN A 237 -13.78 3.95 0.15
N LYS A 238 -14.10 4.44 -1.05
CA LYS A 238 -13.19 4.34 -2.19
C LYS A 238 -11.90 5.09 -1.92
N LEU A 239 -10.76 4.50 -2.28
CA LEU A 239 -9.50 5.22 -2.38
C LEU A 239 -9.47 6.03 -3.68
N ASN A 240 -8.61 7.03 -3.71
CA ASN A 240 -8.43 7.90 -4.87
C ASN A 240 -7.71 7.15 -5.99
N ASN A 241 -6.42 6.85 -5.77
CA ASN A 241 -5.55 6.29 -6.80
C ASN A 241 -4.84 5.04 -6.30
N LEU A 242 -4.77 4.03 -7.19
CA LEU A 242 -3.85 2.91 -7.08
C LEU A 242 -2.73 3.11 -8.09
N ASN A 243 -1.49 3.24 -7.61
CA ASN A 243 -0.31 3.33 -8.45
C ASN A 243 0.47 2.02 -8.39
N VAL A 244 0.84 1.47 -9.54
CA VAL A 244 1.64 0.26 -9.67
C VAL A 244 3.00 0.59 -10.26
N ILE A 245 4.06 0.15 -9.57
CA ILE A 245 5.46 0.29 -9.95
C ILE A 245 6.11 -1.10 -9.94
N GLY A 246 6.93 -1.43 -10.93
CA GLY A 246 7.55 -2.73 -11.11
C GLY A 246 6.55 -3.86 -11.43
N ASN A 247 6.86 -5.08 -11.01
CA ASN A 247 6.07 -6.28 -11.29
C ASN A 247 5.17 -6.63 -10.09
N VAL A 248 3.87 -6.41 -10.25
CA VAL A 248 2.85 -6.65 -9.23
C VAL A 248 1.84 -7.70 -9.72
N THR A 249 1.51 -8.64 -8.85
CA THR A 249 0.44 -9.62 -9.06
C THR A 249 -0.60 -9.47 -7.96
N ALA A 250 -1.83 -9.13 -8.34
CA ALA A 250 -3.02 -9.27 -7.49
C ALA A 250 -3.65 -10.64 -7.77
N SER A 251 -3.43 -11.60 -6.87
CA SER A 251 -3.78 -13.00 -7.13
C SER A 251 -5.23 -13.34 -6.75
N GLY A 252 -5.82 -14.26 -7.51
CA GLY A 252 -7.22 -14.70 -7.47
C GLY A 252 -7.38 -16.20 -7.30
N GLY A 253 -6.43 -16.84 -6.58
CA GLY A 253 -6.58 -18.22 -6.10
C GLY A 253 -7.68 -18.36 -5.03
N ALA A 254 -7.56 -19.30 -4.10
CA ALA A 254 -8.56 -19.50 -3.03
C ALA A 254 -8.83 -18.27 -2.13
N ASN A 255 -7.98 -17.22 -2.23
CA ASN A 255 -8.07 -16.00 -1.44
C ASN A 255 -7.83 -14.75 -2.30
N LEU A 256 -8.89 -14.27 -2.95
CA LEU A 256 -8.88 -13.08 -3.78
C LEU A 256 -8.86 -11.79 -2.93
N ILE A 257 -8.05 -10.81 -3.33
CA ILE A 257 -8.23 -9.41 -2.90
C ILE A 257 -8.95 -8.62 -3.98
N ASN A 258 -10.09 -8.04 -3.66
CA ASN A 258 -10.85 -7.19 -4.58
C ASN A 258 -10.32 -5.75 -4.53
N ILE A 259 -9.66 -5.31 -5.60
CA ILE A 259 -9.06 -3.97 -5.72
C ILE A 259 -9.91 -3.00 -6.54
N GLY A 260 -11.22 -3.24 -6.67
CA GLY A 260 -12.14 -2.34 -7.41
C GLY A 260 -12.53 -1.05 -6.67
N GLY A 261 -12.06 -0.84 -5.44
CA GLY A 261 -12.41 0.31 -4.62
C GLY A 261 -11.59 1.57 -4.86
N PHE A 262 -11.15 1.83 -6.09
CA PHE A 262 -10.38 3.02 -6.46
C PHE A 262 -11.12 3.89 -7.48
N LYS A 263 -10.83 5.20 -7.50
CA LYS A 263 -11.29 6.12 -8.55
C LYS A 263 -10.44 5.99 -9.81
N SER A 264 -9.12 5.80 -9.64
CA SER A 264 -8.21 5.56 -10.76
C SER A 264 -7.15 4.49 -10.45
N LEU A 265 -6.67 3.85 -11.52
CA LEU A 265 -5.54 2.93 -11.54
C LEU A 265 -4.50 3.45 -12.54
N THR A 266 -3.25 3.57 -12.11
CA THR A 266 -2.12 3.90 -12.97
C THR A 266 -1.04 2.83 -12.86
N ILE A 267 -0.60 2.29 -13.99
CA ILE A 267 0.51 1.33 -14.08
C ILE A 267 1.62 2.04 -14.87
N ALA A 268 2.68 2.49 -14.21
CA ALA A 268 3.63 3.46 -14.76
C ALA A 268 5.05 2.90 -14.92
N GLY A 269 5.87 3.44 -15.82
CA GLY A 269 7.33 3.24 -15.80
C GLY A 269 7.85 1.81 -15.93
N ASN A 270 7.46 1.10 -16.99
CA ASN A 270 7.90 -0.29 -17.26
C ASN A 270 7.38 -1.30 -16.23
N SER A 271 6.15 -1.09 -15.78
CA SER A 271 5.51 -1.91 -14.75
C SER A 271 4.51 -2.89 -15.33
N ASN A 272 4.18 -3.93 -14.56
CA ASN A 272 3.15 -4.89 -14.90
C ASN A 272 2.22 -5.11 -13.73
N LEU A 273 0.91 -5.03 -13.97
CA LEU A 273 -0.10 -5.53 -13.05
C LEU A 273 -0.75 -6.78 -13.63
N THR A 274 -0.67 -7.90 -12.93
CA THR A 274 -1.50 -9.08 -13.20
C THR A 274 -2.67 -9.12 -12.22
N ASP A 275 -3.90 -8.88 -12.70
CA ASP A 275 -5.14 -8.97 -11.94
C ASP A 275 -5.88 -10.28 -12.28
N GLN A 276 -5.81 -11.24 -11.36
CA GLN A 276 -6.45 -12.55 -11.48
C GLN A 276 -7.91 -12.55 -11.02
N GLY A 277 -8.34 -11.57 -10.23
CA GLY A 277 -9.75 -11.40 -9.88
C GLY A 277 -10.54 -10.58 -10.89
N VAL A 278 -9.82 -9.84 -11.74
CA VAL A 278 -10.38 -8.89 -12.71
C VAL A 278 -11.25 -7.83 -12.01
N THR A 279 -10.90 -7.55 -10.76
CA THR A 279 -11.65 -6.64 -9.90
C THR A 279 -11.27 -5.18 -10.16
N SER A 280 -10.04 -4.92 -10.59
CA SER A 280 -9.62 -3.57 -11.00
C SER A 280 -10.11 -3.19 -12.39
N ALA A 281 -10.67 -4.12 -13.18
CA ALA A 281 -11.22 -3.83 -14.50
C ALA A 281 -12.44 -2.88 -14.45
N ASN A 282 -13.13 -2.77 -13.32
CA ASN A 282 -14.28 -1.89 -13.15
C ASN A 282 -13.90 -0.45 -12.72
N ILE A 283 -12.62 -0.16 -12.49
CA ILE A 283 -12.14 1.16 -12.10
C ILE A 283 -12.38 2.12 -13.26
N ALA A 284 -13.02 3.25 -12.96
CA ALA A 284 -13.50 4.19 -13.98
C ALA A 284 -12.41 4.95 -14.73
N SER A 285 -11.15 4.90 -14.29
CA SER A 285 -10.01 5.48 -15.00
C SER A 285 -8.80 4.58 -14.87
N ILE A 286 -8.35 4.01 -15.98
CA ILE A 286 -7.23 3.07 -16.02
C ILE A 286 -6.19 3.62 -16.98
N ILE A 287 -4.97 3.87 -16.51
CA ILE A 287 -3.87 4.40 -17.31
C ILE A 287 -2.76 3.35 -17.36
N ILE A 288 -2.42 2.89 -18.56
CA ILE A 288 -1.39 1.89 -18.79
C ILE A 288 -0.17 2.53 -19.47
N GLY A 289 0.93 2.59 -18.73
CA GLY A 289 2.18 3.26 -19.08
C GLY A 289 2.07 4.77 -19.05
N ASP A 290 3.21 5.41 -19.24
CA ASP A 290 3.36 6.87 -19.20
C ASP A 290 4.61 7.32 -19.97
N SER A 291 5.00 8.59 -19.79
CA SER A 291 6.22 9.14 -20.39
C SER A 291 7.51 8.47 -19.92
N SER A 292 7.49 7.72 -18.81
CA SER A 292 8.66 7.02 -18.28
C SER A 292 8.81 5.61 -18.84
N GLY A 293 7.76 5.04 -19.45
CA GLY A 293 7.87 3.78 -20.20
C GLY A 293 6.54 3.10 -20.52
N ALA A 294 6.61 2.13 -21.43
CA ALA A 294 5.52 1.21 -21.74
C ALA A 294 5.20 0.31 -20.55
N SER A 295 3.94 -0.03 -20.28
CA SER A 295 3.57 -0.90 -19.16
C SER A 295 2.52 -1.94 -19.56
N GLY A 296 2.37 -2.99 -18.75
CA GLY A 296 1.43 -4.08 -18.97
C GLY A 296 0.31 -4.14 -17.94
N TYR A 297 -0.91 -4.38 -18.40
CA TYR A 297 -2.03 -4.75 -17.55
C TYR A 297 -2.60 -6.09 -18.02
N ILE A 298 -2.57 -7.10 -17.17
CA ILE A 298 -2.93 -8.48 -17.51
C ILE A 298 -4.14 -8.88 -16.68
N LEU A 299 -5.26 -9.12 -17.35
CA LEU A 299 -6.50 -9.64 -16.77
C LEU A 299 -6.56 -11.14 -17.00
N THR A 300 -6.76 -11.91 -15.93
CA THR A 300 -6.88 -13.39 -16.00
C THR A 300 -8.20 -13.87 -15.42
N PRO A 301 -9.33 -13.57 -16.09
CA PRO A 301 -10.66 -13.88 -15.60
C PRO A 301 -10.93 -15.37 -15.45
N THR A 302 -11.67 -15.71 -14.39
CA THR A 302 -12.29 -17.04 -14.18
C THR A 302 -13.81 -17.01 -14.36
N ALA A 303 -14.39 -15.82 -14.52
CA ALA A 303 -15.81 -15.58 -14.70
C ALA A 303 -16.03 -14.34 -15.59
N ASN A 304 -17.28 -14.13 -16.01
CA ASN A 304 -17.67 -12.94 -16.76
C ASN A 304 -17.40 -11.67 -15.95
N PHE A 305 -16.96 -10.61 -16.63
CA PHE A 305 -16.61 -9.35 -15.99
C PHE A 305 -16.92 -8.14 -16.87
N ASN A 306 -16.96 -6.97 -16.24
CA ASN A 306 -17.07 -5.70 -16.93
C ASN A 306 -15.70 -5.00 -16.94
N LEU A 307 -15.34 -4.42 -18.08
CA LEU A 307 -14.20 -3.51 -18.22
C LEU A 307 -14.73 -2.09 -18.46
N ALA A 308 -14.34 -1.14 -17.62
CA ALA A 308 -14.62 0.29 -17.81
C ALA A 308 -13.73 0.86 -18.93
N SER A 309 -14.10 0.56 -20.17
CA SER A 309 -13.31 0.84 -21.37
C SER A 309 -13.26 2.32 -21.75
N ASP A 310 -14.27 3.10 -21.37
CA ASP A 310 -14.31 4.56 -21.55
C ASP A 310 -13.25 5.32 -20.75
N GLY A 311 -12.87 4.77 -19.60
CA GLY A 311 -11.83 5.27 -18.73
C GLY A 311 -10.42 4.80 -19.06
N LEU A 312 -10.28 3.81 -19.94
CA LEU A 312 -9.01 3.14 -20.21
C LEU A 312 -8.18 3.90 -21.24
N LYS A 313 -6.93 4.23 -20.89
CA LYS A 313 -5.99 4.99 -21.72
C LYS A 313 -4.61 4.34 -21.73
N PHE A 314 -3.90 4.52 -22.84
CA PHE A 314 -2.50 4.14 -22.96
C PHE A 314 -1.64 5.40 -22.89
N GLY A 315 -0.86 5.56 -21.81
CA GLY A 315 0.05 6.69 -21.67
C GLY A 315 1.35 6.53 -22.47
N ASN A 316 1.55 5.37 -23.10
CA ASN A 316 2.70 5.06 -23.94
C ASN A 316 2.30 4.14 -25.11
N THR A 317 2.92 4.29 -26.28
CA THR A 317 2.58 3.51 -27.49
C THR A 317 2.93 2.03 -27.37
N GLY A 318 3.92 1.69 -26.54
CA GLY A 318 4.30 0.29 -26.28
C GLY A 318 3.48 -0.40 -25.18
N SER A 319 2.55 0.30 -24.53
CA SER A 319 1.77 -0.26 -23.43
C SER A 319 0.78 -1.33 -23.90
N LEU A 320 0.48 -2.31 -23.05
CA LEU A 320 -0.30 -3.49 -23.42
C LEU A 320 -1.38 -3.80 -22.38
N LEU A 321 -2.63 -3.94 -22.84
CA LEU A 321 -3.69 -4.63 -22.11
C LEU A 321 -3.76 -6.08 -22.61
N THR A 322 -3.66 -7.06 -21.71
CA THR A 322 -3.85 -8.47 -22.02
C THR A 322 -5.09 -8.98 -21.32
N ILE A 323 -5.98 -9.66 -22.05
CA ILE A 323 -7.10 -10.41 -21.48
C ILE A 323 -6.85 -11.88 -21.79
N GLN A 324 -6.55 -12.67 -20.75
CA GLN A 324 -6.19 -14.08 -20.89
C GLN A 324 -7.18 -14.98 -20.15
N SER A 325 -7.90 -15.81 -20.89
CA SER A 325 -8.83 -16.80 -20.32
C SER A 325 -8.38 -18.23 -20.63
N ASN A 326 -8.69 -19.12 -19.69
CA ASN A 326 -8.57 -20.58 -19.85
C ASN A 326 -9.94 -21.29 -19.84
N GLY A 327 -11.04 -20.53 -19.75
CA GLY A 327 -12.42 -21.03 -19.77
C GLY A 327 -13.35 -20.15 -20.59
N ASP A 328 -14.65 -20.47 -20.57
CA ASP A 328 -15.69 -19.69 -21.24
C ASP A 328 -15.97 -18.40 -20.44
N VAL A 329 -15.47 -17.27 -20.95
CA VAL A 329 -15.55 -15.97 -20.29
C VAL A 329 -16.05 -14.92 -21.27
N THR A 330 -16.98 -14.09 -20.80
CA THR A 330 -17.40 -12.86 -21.47
C THR A 330 -16.82 -11.64 -20.77
N ALA A 331 -16.05 -10.84 -21.50
CA ALA A 331 -15.66 -9.48 -21.11
C ALA A 331 -16.64 -8.48 -21.75
N ASN A 332 -17.41 -7.80 -20.90
CA ASN A 332 -18.32 -6.77 -21.34
C ASN A 332 -17.64 -5.40 -21.26
N LEU A 333 -17.54 -4.71 -22.39
CA LEU A 333 -16.93 -3.39 -22.47
C LEU A 333 -17.98 -2.31 -22.17
N ASN A 334 -17.77 -1.56 -21.08
CA ASN A 334 -18.66 -0.51 -20.64
C ASN A 334 -18.21 0.84 -21.22
N GLY A 335 -18.41 1.02 -22.53
CA GLY A 335 -18.17 2.28 -23.23
C GLY A 335 -17.10 2.22 -24.31
N ASP A 336 -16.91 3.35 -24.98
CA ASP A 336 -16.02 3.48 -26.12
C ASP A 336 -14.57 3.62 -25.68
N LEU A 337 -13.67 2.83 -26.26
CA LEU A 337 -12.25 2.90 -25.91
C LEU A 337 -11.56 4.04 -26.66
N ASP A 338 -11.09 5.05 -25.92
CA ASP A 338 -10.16 6.07 -26.41
C ASP A 338 -8.74 5.77 -25.91
N PRO A 339 -7.81 5.35 -26.79
CA PRO A 339 -6.45 5.03 -26.38
C PRO A 339 -5.69 6.24 -25.82
N GLY A 340 -6.21 7.47 -25.95
CA GLY A 340 -5.71 8.69 -25.33
C GLY A 340 -4.57 9.35 -26.10
N ILE A 341 -3.72 8.57 -26.78
CA ILE A 341 -2.69 9.03 -27.71
C ILE A 341 -2.87 8.34 -29.07
N SER A 342 -2.46 9.01 -30.15
CA SER A 342 -2.51 8.42 -31.50
C SER A 342 -1.52 7.26 -31.63
N GLY A 343 -1.99 6.11 -32.11
CA GLY A 343 -1.21 4.85 -32.10
C GLY A 343 -0.97 4.35 -30.67
N GLY A 344 -1.89 4.64 -29.75
CA GLY A 344 -1.76 4.34 -28.34
C GLY A 344 -2.01 2.87 -28.04
N GLY A 345 -0.97 2.19 -27.57
CA GLY A 345 -1.00 0.87 -26.96
C GLY A 345 -1.55 -0.27 -27.81
N ALA A 346 -1.50 -1.47 -27.24
CA ALA A 346 -2.00 -2.68 -27.84
C ALA A 346 -2.98 -3.42 -26.91
N ILE A 347 -3.87 -4.20 -27.51
CA ILE A 347 -4.73 -5.15 -26.80
C ILE A 347 -4.39 -6.56 -27.29
N SER A 348 -4.05 -7.45 -26.36
CA SER A 348 -3.86 -8.87 -26.64
C SER A 348 -5.00 -9.68 -26.02
N LEU A 349 -5.80 -10.33 -26.86
CA LEU A 349 -6.82 -11.28 -26.46
C LEU A 349 -6.26 -12.69 -26.57
N ASN A 350 -6.21 -13.43 -25.46
CA ASN A 350 -5.61 -14.75 -25.40
C ASN A 350 -6.58 -15.79 -24.80
N SER A 351 -6.98 -16.79 -25.59
CA SER A 351 -7.76 -17.92 -25.11
C SER A 351 -6.91 -19.19 -25.18
N THR A 352 -6.55 -19.80 -24.05
CA THR A 352 -5.74 -21.04 -24.02
C THR A 352 -6.58 -22.31 -23.83
N GLY A 353 -7.90 -22.14 -23.70
CA GLY A 353 -8.93 -23.17 -23.59
C GLY A 353 -10.29 -22.48 -23.42
N GLY A 354 -11.36 -23.04 -23.99
CA GLY A 354 -12.70 -22.41 -23.98
C GLY A 354 -12.86 -21.23 -24.96
N THR A 355 -13.87 -20.41 -24.72
CA THR A 355 -14.27 -19.26 -25.54
C THR A 355 -14.12 -17.94 -24.77
N LEU A 356 -13.29 -17.03 -25.27
CA LEU A 356 -13.24 -15.65 -24.80
C LEU A 356 -14.13 -14.77 -25.68
N THR A 357 -15.22 -14.26 -25.13
CA THR A 357 -16.15 -13.37 -25.83
C THR A 357 -15.94 -11.93 -25.37
N ILE A 358 -15.78 -11.00 -26.32
CA ILE A 358 -15.78 -9.56 -26.07
C ILE A 358 -17.11 -9.00 -26.58
N THR A 359 -17.90 -8.36 -25.71
CA THR A 359 -19.22 -7.78 -26.06
C THR A 359 -19.26 -6.28 -25.79
N ASN A 360 -20.23 -5.59 -26.42
CA ASN A 360 -20.41 -4.13 -26.35
C ASN A 360 -19.15 -3.37 -26.77
N ALA A 361 -18.41 -3.95 -27.70
CA ALA A 361 -17.22 -3.38 -28.32
C ALA A 361 -17.58 -2.31 -29.35
N ASN A 362 -18.35 -1.31 -28.95
CA ASN A 362 -18.98 -0.36 -29.86
C ASN A 362 -17.93 0.39 -30.69
N ASN A 363 -16.84 0.81 -30.03
CA ASN A 363 -15.73 1.56 -30.61
C ASN A 363 -14.39 1.09 -30.02
N LEU A 364 -14.04 -0.19 -30.21
CA LEU A 364 -12.69 -0.66 -29.90
C LEU A 364 -11.68 0.00 -30.85
N GLY A 365 -11.08 1.11 -30.41
CA GLY A 365 -10.03 1.82 -31.14
C GLY A 365 -10.50 2.83 -32.17
N ILE A 366 -11.74 3.31 -32.10
CA ILE A 366 -12.24 4.44 -32.91
C ILE A 366 -12.97 5.40 -31.98
N ALA A 367 -12.22 6.21 -31.24
CA ALA A 367 -12.80 7.21 -30.36
C ALA A 367 -13.37 8.40 -31.15
N GLY A 368 -14.30 9.13 -30.54
CA GLY A 368 -14.75 10.43 -31.06
C GLY A 368 -13.63 11.48 -31.21
N SER A 369 -12.45 11.24 -30.61
CA SER A 369 -11.24 12.04 -30.73
C SER A 369 -10.37 11.70 -31.96
N GLY A 370 -10.64 10.59 -32.66
CA GLY A 370 -9.87 10.13 -33.83
C GLY A 370 -8.57 9.39 -33.51
N ASN A 371 -8.23 9.17 -32.23
CA ASN A 371 -7.08 8.33 -31.87
C ASN A 371 -7.39 6.85 -32.14
N LEU A 372 -6.45 6.17 -32.82
CA LEU A 372 -6.55 4.74 -33.12
C LEU A 372 -5.62 3.93 -32.20
N LEU A 373 -6.08 2.73 -31.84
CA LEU A 373 -5.23 1.70 -31.22
C LEU A 373 -4.07 1.35 -32.14
N ASN A 374 -2.90 1.03 -31.59
CA ASN A 374 -1.78 0.57 -32.41
C ASN A 374 -2.06 -0.82 -32.98
N THR A 375 -2.46 -1.77 -32.12
CA THR A 375 -2.64 -3.17 -32.51
C THR A 375 -3.67 -3.87 -31.62
N MET A 376 -4.46 -4.75 -32.24
CA MET A 376 -5.24 -5.77 -31.55
C MET A 376 -4.76 -7.15 -32.00
N GLU A 377 -4.34 -7.97 -31.05
CA GLU A 377 -3.77 -9.29 -31.30
C GLU A 377 -4.67 -10.40 -30.74
N PHE A 378 -4.82 -11.47 -31.53
CA PHE A 378 -5.61 -12.65 -31.17
C PHE A 378 -4.68 -13.86 -31.02
N LYS A 379 -4.50 -14.33 -29.79
CA LYS A 379 -3.54 -15.38 -29.39
C LYS A 379 -4.23 -16.57 -28.75
N GLY A 380 -3.51 -17.69 -28.71
CA GLY A 380 -3.94 -18.93 -28.06
C GLY A 380 -4.64 -19.94 -28.98
N THR A 381 -5.06 -21.04 -28.37
CA THR A 381 -5.61 -22.25 -29.00
C THR A 381 -7.13 -22.40 -28.81
N GLY A 382 -7.74 -21.61 -27.94
CA GLY A 382 -9.19 -21.56 -27.75
C GLY A 382 -9.89 -20.64 -28.75
N ASN A 383 -11.21 -20.50 -28.59
CA ASN A 383 -12.02 -19.62 -29.43
C ASN A 383 -11.97 -18.19 -28.88
N ILE A 384 -11.93 -17.21 -29.78
CA ILE A 384 -12.12 -15.80 -29.45
C ILE A 384 -13.25 -15.26 -30.32
N THR A 385 -14.24 -14.67 -29.68
CA THR A 385 -15.38 -14.03 -30.34
C THR A 385 -15.39 -12.56 -29.97
N VAL A 386 -15.43 -11.68 -30.96
CA VAL A 386 -15.63 -10.24 -30.75
C VAL A 386 -16.95 -9.87 -31.39
N ASN A 387 -17.88 -9.38 -30.57
CA ASN A 387 -19.19 -8.89 -31.01
C ASN A 387 -19.15 -7.36 -31.04
N PRO A 388 -18.71 -6.74 -32.16
CA PRO A 388 -18.76 -5.30 -32.30
C PRO A 388 -20.21 -4.86 -32.41
N THR A 389 -20.60 -3.86 -31.61
CA THR A 389 -21.83 -3.12 -31.92
C THR A 389 -21.43 -2.01 -32.87
N ILE A 390 -21.81 -2.11 -34.14
CA ILE A 390 -21.41 -1.10 -35.12
C ILE A 390 -22.13 0.21 -34.80
N ASN A 391 -21.42 1.19 -34.24
CA ASN A 391 -21.91 2.56 -34.16
C ASN A 391 -21.75 3.19 -35.54
N THR A 392 -22.85 3.32 -36.28
CA THR A 392 -22.89 3.77 -37.69
C THR A 392 -22.47 5.23 -37.89
N ALA A 393 -22.02 5.94 -36.85
CA ALA A 393 -21.58 7.33 -36.92
C ALA A 393 -20.13 7.50 -37.42
N ASN A 394 -19.24 6.51 -37.25
CA ASN A 394 -17.84 6.56 -37.66
C ASN A 394 -17.41 5.25 -38.37
N PRO A 395 -17.24 5.22 -39.70
CA PRO A 395 -16.94 3.97 -40.42
C PRO A 395 -15.55 3.43 -40.12
N ILE A 396 -15.47 2.11 -39.91
CA ILE A 396 -14.24 1.32 -39.70
C ILE A 396 -13.43 1.29 -41.01
N THR A 397 -12.20 1.82 -41.02
CA THR A 397 -11.35 1.86 -42.23
C THR A 397 -10.29 0.75 -42.32
N THR A 398 -10.00 0.01 -41.24
CA THR A 398 -9.02 -1.09 -41.28
C THR A 398 -9.30 -2.15 -40.21
N LEU A 399 -9.78 -3.33 -40.64
CA LEU A 399 -9.64 -4.59 -39.91
C LEU A 399 -8.56 -5.41 -40.64
N LEU A 400 -7.38 -5.60 -40.02
CA LEU A 400 -6.38 -6.53 -40.53
C LEU A 400 -6.75 -7.95 -40.09
N ASN A 401 -7.23 -8.72 -41.05
CA ASN A 401 -7.64 -10.11 -40.89
C ASN A 401 -6.39 -10.98 -41.06
N ASP A 402 -5.82 -11.51 -39.97
CA ASP A 402 -4.92 -12.65 -40.08
C ASP A 402 -5.76 -13.93 -40.12
N THR A 403 -5.44 -14.81 -41.06
CA THR A 403 -6.21 -15.96 -41.54
C THR A 403 -6.64 -16.96 -40.45
N ARG A 404 -7.68 -16.64 -39.67
CA ARG A 404 -8.52 -17.61 -38.95
C ARG A 404 -9.98 -17.17 -39.05
N LYS A 405 -10.85 -18.08 -39.50
CA LYS A 405 -12.25 -17.83 -39.88
C LYS A 405 -12.99 -16.97 -38.84
N CYS A 406 -13.27 -15.72 -39.18
CA CYS A 406 -14.40 -14.98 -38.60
C CYS A 406 -15.69 -15.58 -39.15
N GLN A 407 -16.57 -16.09 -38.28
CA GLN A 407 -17.98 -16.27 -38.60
C GLN A 407 -18.70 -15.03 -38.10
N TYR A 408 -19.40 -14.35 -39.02
CA TYR A 408 -20.25 -13.18 -38.76
C TYR A 408 -21.59 -13.59 -38.15
#